data_AF-A0A966BRI4-F1
#
_entry.id   AF-A0A966BRI4-F1
#
_cell.length_a   1.000
_cell.length_b   1.000
_cell.length_c   1.000
_cell.angle_alpha   90.00
_cell.angle_beta   90.00
_cell.angle_gamma   90.00
#
_symmetry.space_group_name_H-M   'P 1'
#
loop_
_entity.id
_entity.type
_entity.pdbx_description
1 polymer ?
#
loop_
_entity_poly.entity_id
_entity_poly.type
_entity_poly.pdbx_seq_one_letter_code
_entity_poly.pdbx_strand_id
1 'polypeptide(L)'
;MTEVASEDWEPFCRALKNTARSLPLTRIQQDNLDALRRSIQVPDADARFAVRSSLPEEDLISAFFVGSCETRLGVHPDDLEEALRHCFASNLNLCVLTEKKVYGFDPWLSGMAVIVQYQIDSEIAGVGFSLNPLTHDHDEVAIEANWGPGTSVVKVWSRRTTSSWTRSTERLWMRFRREEGLAVA
;
A
#
# COMPACT_ATOMS: atom_id res chain seq x y z
N MET A 1 27.91 -15.33 18.32
CA MET A 1 27.37 -14.80 17.06
C MET A 1 27.39 -15.92 16.03
N THR A 2 26.46 -16.88 16.19
CA THR A 2 26.30 -17.99 15.25
C THR A 2 25.72 -17.44 13.95
N GLU A 3 26.54 -17.48 12.91
CA GLU A 3 26.13 -17.51 11.50
C GLU A 3 24.91 -18.42 11.37
N VAL A 4 23.73 -17.83 11.18
CA VAL A 4 22.55 -18.56 10.75
C VAL A 4 22.81 -18.87 9.29
N ALA A 5 23.13 -20.13 9.00
CA ALA A 5 23.19 -20.65 7.65
C ALA A 5 21.98 -20.15 6.86
N SER A 6 22.22 -19.71 5.63
CA SER A 6 21.22 -19.24 4.68
C SER A 6 20.19 -20.33 4.40
N GLU A 7 19.22 -20.49 5.28
CA GLU A 7 17.96 -21.12 4.94
C GLU A 7 17.38 -20.27 3.81
N ASP A 8 17.19 -20.88 2.66
CA ASP A 8 16.56 -20.23 1.52
C ASP A 8 15.05 -20.09 1.84
N TRP A 9 14.73 -19.06 2.62
CA TRP A 9 13.36 -18.75 3.05
C TRP A 9 12.50 -18.32 1.86
N GLU A 10 13.10 -17.88 0.76
CA GLU A 10 12.37 -17.35 -0.38
C GLU A 10 11.55 -18.43 -1.12
N PRO A 11 12.10 -19.60 -1.50
CA PRO A 11 11.31 -20.74 -1.99
C PRO A 11 10.21 -21.17 -1.03
N PHE A 12 10.48 -21.19 0.26
CA PHE A 12 9.49 -21.57 1.28
C PHE A 12 8.32 -20.58 1.33
N CYS A 13 8.61 -19.28 1.42
CA CYS A 13 7.60 -18.23 1.42
C CYS A 13 6.78 -18.27 0.12
N ARG A 14 7.44 -18.49 -1.02
CA ARG A 14 6.77 -18.64 -2.33
C ARG A 14 5.82 -19.82 -2.36
N ALA A 15 6.24 -20.99 -1.86
CA ALA A 15 5.40 -22.17 -1.77
C ALA A 15 4.20 -21.93 -0.84
N LEU A 16 4.43 -21.34 0.34
CA LEU A 16 3.40 -21.03 1.32
C LEU A 16 2.36 -20.05 0.76
N LYS A 17 2.80 -19.00 0.04
CA LYS A 17 1.90 -18.07 -0.67
C LYS A 17 1.03 -18.79 -1.70
N ASN A 18 1.60 -19.69 -2.48
CA ASN A 18 0.86 -20.43 -3.49
C ASN A 18 -0.21 -21.34 -2.85
N THR A 19 0.15 -22.03 -1.76
CA THR A 19 -0.81 -22.82 -0.99
C THR A 19 -1.90 -21.95 -0.38
N ALA A 20 -1.54 -20.81 0.24
CA ALA A 20 -2.50 -19.91 0.86
C ALA A 20 -3.53 -19.37 -0.16
N ARG A 21 -3.11 -19.07 -1.39
CA ARG A 21 -4.02 -18.62 -2.46
C ARG A 21 -5.03 -19.67 -2.89
N SER A 22 -4.68 -20.96 -2.79
CA SER A 22 -5.59 -22.06 -3.16
C SER A 22 -6.58 -22.44 -2.06
N LEU A 23 -6.40 -21.96 -0.82
CA LEU A 23 -7.32 -22.24 0.28
C LEU A 23 -8.63 -21.49 0.09
N PRO A 24 -9.81 -22.12 0.22
CA PRO A 24 -11.08 -21.42 0.06
C PRO A 24 -11.23 -20.29 1.09
N LEU A 25 -11.92 -19.22 0.70
CA LEU A 25 -12.35 -18.21 1.66
C LEU A 25 -13.23 -18.86 2.72
N THR A 26 -13.07 -18.40 3.96
CA THR A 26 -13.97 -18.80 5.06
C THR A 26 -15.40 -18.33 4.78
N ARG A 27 -16.39 -18.92 5.46
CA ARG A 27 -17.79 -18.53 5.28
C ARG A 27 -18.01 -17.04 5.50
N ILE A 28 -17.40 -16.46 6.53
CA ILE A 28 -17.49 -15.03 6.85
C ILE A 28 -16.87 -14.18 5.73
N GLN A 29 -15.71 -14.57 5.20
CA GLN A 29 -15.09 -13.86 4.08
C GLN A 29 -15.94 -13.92 2.82
N GLN A 30 -16.57 -15.07 2.54
CA GLN A 30 -17.48 -15.23 1.40
C GLN A 30 -18.72 -14.35 1.56
N ASP A 31 -19.36 -14.38 2.74
CA ASP A 31 -20.56 -13.57 3.03
C ASP A 31 -20.24 -12.05 2.90
N ASN A 32 -19.04 -11.63 3.32
CA ASN A 32 -18.55 -10.25 3.15
C ASN A 32 -18.31 -9.89 1.68
N LEU A 33 -17.71 -10.79 0.89
CA LEU A 33 -17.51 -10.58 -0.54
C LEU A 33 -18.85 -10.47 -1.28
N ASP A 34 -19.83 -11.31 -0.93
CA ASP A 34 -21.16 -11.28 -1.53
C ASP A 34 -21.95 -10.02 -1.11
N ALA A 35 -21.74 -9.52 0.12
CA ALA A 35 -22.28 -8.24 0.55
C ALA A 35 -21.64 -7.07 -0.21
N LEU A 36 -20.32 -7.08 -0.39
CA LEU A 36 -19.61 -6.09 -1.19
C LEU A 36 -20.13 -6.08 -2.63
N ARG A 37 -20.22 -7.24 -3.29
CA ARG A 37 -20.75 -7.36 -4.66
C ARG A 37 -22.15 -6.78 -4.80
N ARG A 38 -23.04 -6.99 -3.82
CA ARG A 38 -24.39 -6.40 -3.81
C ARG A 38 -24.41 -4.88 -3.60
N SER A 39 -23.37 -4.32 -2.98
CA SER A 39 -23.27 -2.88 -2.70
C SER A 39 -22.69 -2.06 -3.86
N ILE A 40 -22.16 -2.71 -4.90
CA ILE A 40 -21.60 -2.02 -6.06
C ILE A 40 -22.75 -1.38 -6.87
N GLN A 41 -22.78 -0.05 -6.93
CA GLN A 41 -23.90 0.73 -7.53
C GLN A 41 -23.55 1.36 -8.90
N VAL A 42 -22.30 1.24 -9.35
CA VAL A 42 -21.78 1.85 -10.60
C VAL A 42 -22.12 0.94 -11.79
N PRO A 43 -22.33 1.45 -13.02
CA PRO A 43 -22.48 0.59 -14.19
C PRO A 43 -21.32 -0.42 -14.28
N ASP A 44 -21.64 -1.70 -14.09
CA ASP A 44 -20.69 -2.79 -13.80
C ASP A 44 -19.51 -2.90 -14.78
N ALA A 45 -19.69 -2.48 -16.03
CA ALA A 45 -18.69 -2.65 -17.10
C ALA A 45 -17.39 -1.83 -16.89
N ASP A 46 -17.51 -0.63 -16.32
CA ASP A 46 -16.38 0.31 -16.21
C ASP A 46 -15.85 0.42 -14.78
N ALA A 47 -16.53 -0.17 -13.79
CA ALA A 47 -16.06 -0.16 -12.42
C ALA A 47 -14.72 -0.90 -12.31
N ARG A 48 -13.74 -0.23 -11.70
CA ARG A 48 -12.45 -0.81 -11.33
C ARG A 48 -12.23 -0.60 -9.84
N PHE A 49 -11.57 -1.56 -9.21
CA PHE A 49 -11.27 -1.51 -7.79
C PHE A 49 -9.77 -1.57 -7.53
N ALA A 50 -9.38 -0.89 -6.46
CA ALA A 50 -8.10 -1.05 -5.82
C ALA A 50 -8.29 -1.88 -4.55
N VAL A 51 -7.59 -3.01 -4.47
CA VAL A 51 -7.62 -3.95 -3.35
C VAL A 51 -6.30 -3.85 -2.62
N ARG A 52 -6.32 -3.40 -1.37
CA ARG A 52 -5.15 -3.01 -0.58
C ARG A 52 -5.04 -3.84 0.68
N SER A 53 -3.89 -4.43 0.92
CA SER A 53 -3.55 -5.02 2.22
C SER A 53 -3.43 -3.94 3.30
N SER A 54 -3.77 -4.28 4.53
CA SER A 54 -3.65 -3.42 5.71
C SER A 54 -3.32 -4.28 6.92
N LEU A 55 -2.08 -4.16 7.39
CA LEU A 55 -1.58 -4.90 8.55
C LEU A 55 -1.67 -4.03 9.80
N PRO A 56 -2.22 -4.54 10.92
CA PRO A 56 -2.25 -3.80 12.18
C PRO A 56 -0.85 -3.38 12.67
N GLU A 57 0.18 -4.17 12.37
CA GLU A 57 1.55 -3.90 12.81
C GLU A 57 2.17 -2.66 12.15
N GLU A 58 1.66 -2.24 10.97
CA GLU A 58 2.13 -1.04 10.25
C GLU A 58 1.92 0.23 11.10
N ASP A 59 0.86 0.26 11.90
CA ASP A 59 0.52 1.41 12.76
C ASP A 59 1.26 1.37 14.11
N LEU A 60 1.73 0.19 14.54
CA LEU A 60 2.35 0.00 15.86
C LEU A 60 3.84 0.34 15.86
N ILE A 61 4.51 0.19 14.72
CA ILE A 61 5.94 0.40 14.61
C ILE A 61 6.21 1.34 13.43
N SER A 62 6.70 2.53 13.74
CA SER A 62 7.04 3.57 12.74
C SER A 62 8.05 3.14 11.67
N ALA A 63 8.67 1.97 11.83
CA ALA A 63 9.65 1.38 10.92
C ALA A 63 9.21 0.02 10.34
N PHE A 64 7.98 -0.45 10.61
CA PHE A 64 7.38 -1.51 9.80
C PHE A 64 7.18 -0.93 8.40
N PHE A 65 7.93 -1.46 7.43
CA PHE A 65 8.20 -0.73 6.21
C PHE A 65 6.96 -0.67 5.33
N VAL A 66 6.55 0.55 4.97
CA VAL A 66 5.50 0.80 3.99
C VAL A 66 5.89 0.17 2.66
N GLY A 67 5.13 -0.83 2.19
CA GLY A 67 5.35 -1.50 0.91
C GLY A 67 5.79 -2.97 0.96
N SER A 68 5.85 -3.58 2.15
CA SER A 68 6.08 -5.04 2.30
C SER A 68 4.87 -5.89 1.89
N CYS A 69 3.66 -5.33 1.93
CA CYS A 69 2.43 -5.97 1.48
C CYS A 69 1.94 -5.46 0.12
N GLU A 70 1.12 -6.28 -0.54
CA GLU A 70 0.76 -6.07 -1.94
C GLU A 70 -0.57 -5.35 -2.10
N THR A 71 -0.67 -4.53 -3.15
CA THR A 71 -1.90 -3.87 -3.61
C THR A 71 -2.20 -4.31 -5.04
N ARG A 72 -3.45 -4.61 -5.36
CA ARG A 72 -3.93 -4.88 -6.72
C ARG A 72 -4.78 -3.71 -7.21
N LEU A 73 -4.40 -3.14 -8.35
CA LEU A 73 -5.13 -2.07 -9.01
C LEU A 73 -5.83 -2.58 -10.27
N GLY A 74 -6.88 -1.88 -10.69
CA GLY A 74 -7.60 -2.15 -11.93
C GLY A 74 -8.43 -3.43 -11.87
N VAL A 75 -8.84 -3.84 -10.66
CA VAL A 75 -9.54 -5.12 -10.44
C VAL A 75 -10.98 -4.99 -10.92
N HIS A 76 -11.42 -5.89 -11.79
CA HIS A 76 -12.82 -6.01 -12.20
C HIS A 76 -13.66 -6.62 -11.06
N PRO A 77 -14.96 -6.29 -10.90
CA PRO A 77 -15.83 -6.91 -9.91
C PRO A 77 -15.74 -8.45 -9.84
N ASP A 78 -15.62 -9.11 -10.99
CA ASP A 78 -15.53 -10.57 -11.09
C ASP A 78 -14.21 -11.12 -10.52
N ASP A 79 -13.13 -10.33 -10.59
CA ASP A 79 -11.78 -10.72 -10.15
C ASP A 79 -11.51 -10.37 -8.67
N LEU A 80 -12.50 -9.82 -7.95
CA LEU A 80 -12.32 -9.39 -6.56
C LEU A 80 -11.85 -10.52 -5.64
N GLU A 81 -12.38 -11.72 -5.81
CA GLU A 81 -12.01 -12.86 -4.97
C GLU A 81 -10.52 -13.21 -5.11
N GLU A 82 -10.02 -13.25 -6.35
CA GLU A 82 -8.62 -13.54 -6.62
C GLU A 82 -7.71 -12.42 -6.11
N ALA A 83 -8.14 -11.16 -6.25
CA ALA A 83 -7.41 -10.02 -5.70
C ALA A 83 -7.33 -10.05 -4.16
N LEU A 84 -8.42 -10.45 -3.48
CA LEU A 84 -8.44 -10.64 -2.03
C LEU A 84 -7.45 -11.73 -1.59
N ARG A 85 -7.50 -12.90 -2.24
CA ARG A 85 -6.57 -14.03 -1.98
C ARG A 85 -5.11 -13.60 -2.14
N HIS A 86 -4.83 -12.83 -3.18
CA HIS A 86 -3.50 -12.28 -3.42
C HIS A 86 -3.05 -11.35 -2.30
N CYS A 87 -3.92 -10.44 -1.85
CA CYS A 87 -3.61 -9.54 -0.74
C CYS A 87 -3.40 -10.33 0.55
N PHE A 88 -4.28 -11.27 0.91
CA PHE A 88 -4.11 -12.15 2.08
C PHE A 88 -2.78 -12.91 2.07
N ALA A 89 -2.41 -13.49 0.93
CA ALA A 89 -1.15 -14.19 0.78
C ALA A 89 0.08 -13.27 0.90
N SER A 90 -0.05 -11.96 0.64
CA SER A 90 1.08 -11.03 0.75
C SER A 90 1.61 -10.84 2.18
N ASN A 91 0.82 -11.20 3.21
CA ASN A 91 1.28 -11.28 4.60
C ASN A 91 2.40 -12.33 4.79
N LEU A 92 2.53 -13.28 3.86
CA LEU A 92 3.53 -14.34 3.86
C LEU A 92 4.75 -13.97 3.00
N ASN A 93 4.88 -12.71 2.58
CA ASN A 93 6.07 -12.21 1.91
C ASN A 93 7.29 -12.35 2.83
N LEU A 94 8.44 -12.64 2.22
CA LEU A 94 9.69 -12.80 2.97
C LEU A 94 10.03 -11.54 3.78
N CYS A 95 9.83 -10.35 3.21
CA CYS A 95 10.05 -9.09 3.91
C CYS A 95 9.13 -8.96 5.14
N VAL A 96 7.83 -9.23 5.00
CA VAL A 96 6.85 -9.16 6.10
C VAL A 96 7.23 -10.13 7.22
N LEU A 97 7.53 -11.39 6.90
CA LEU A 97 7.89 -12.39 7.92
C LEU A 97 9.24 -12.06 8.60
N THR A 98 10.19 -11.51 7.84
CA THR A 98 11.47 -11.05 8.39
C THR A 98 11.27 -9.88 9.34
N GLU A 99 10.43 -8.90 8.98
CA GLU A 99 10.10 -7.76 9.82
C GLU A 99 9.39 -8.21 11.10
N LYS A 100 8.39 -9.09 11.00
CA LYS A 100 7.71 -9.66 12.16
C LYS A 100 8.71 -10.33 13.12
N LYS A 101 9.65 -11.11 12.58
CA LYS A 101 10.71 -11.75 13.38
C LYS A 101 11.63 -10.73 14.05
N VAL A 102 12.04 -9.67 13.33
CA VAL A 102 12.91 -8.60 13.86
C VAL A 102 12.24 -7.85 14.99
N TYR A 103 10.94 -7.56 14.87
CA TYR A 103 10.18 -6.79 15.86
C TYR A 103 9.49 -7.66 16.91
N GLY A 104 9.67 -8.98 16.88
CA GLY A 104 9.14 -9.90 17.89
C GLY A 104 7.64 -10.17 17.79
N PHE A 105 7.02 -9.92 16.63
CA PHE A 105 5.64 -10.32 16.36
C PHE A 105 5.55 -11.80 16.00
N ASP A 106 4.51 -12.46 16.51
CA ASP A 106 4.19 -13.82 16.09
C ASP A 106 3.57 -13.78 14.68
N PRO A 107 4.22 -14.38 13.66
CA PRO A 107 3.69 -14.39 12.30
C PRO A 107 2.36 -15.14 12.16
N TRP A 108 2.00 -16.00 13.11
CA TRP A 108 0.81 -16.86 13.06
C TRP A 108 -0.40 -16.30 13.80
N LEU A 109 -0.22 -15.31 14.68
CA LEU A 109 -1.30 -14.68 15.45
C LEU A 109 -1.79 -13.35 14.85
N SER A 110 -1.09 -12.84 13.85
CA SER A 110 -1.40 -11.56 13.20
C SER A 110 -2.49 -11.72 12.14
N GLY A 111 -3.68 -11.15 12.42
CA GLY A 111 -4.74 -10.98 11.45
C GLY A 111 -4.46 -9.79 10.52
N MET A 112 -4.91 -9.88 9.26
CA MET A 112 -4.79 -8.80 8.29
C MET A 112 -6.16 -8.39 7.76
N ALA A 113 -6.36 -7.09 7.54
CA ALA A 113 -7.51 -6.57 6.82
C ALA A 113 -7.19 -6.36 5.34
N VAL A 114 -8.22 -6.41 4.49
CA VAL A 114 -8.10 -6.05 3.08
C VAL A 114 -9.17 -5.01 2.74
N ILE A 115 -8.73 -3.89 2.19
CA ILE A 115 -9.56 -2.75 1.84
C ILE A 115 -9.88 -2.82 0.35
N VAL A 116 -11.17 -2.78 -0.01
CA VAL A 116 -11.62 -2.67 -1.40
C VAL A 116 -12.20 -1.27 -1.62
N GLN A 117 -11.62 -0.54 -2.57
CA GLN A 117 -12.01 0.84 -2.89
C GLN A 117 -12.27 0.97 -4.38
N TYR A 118 -13.26 1.78 -4.77
CA TYR A 118 -13.38 2.21 -6.16
C TYR A 118 -12.08 2.88 -6.59
N GLN A 119 -11.58 2.46 -7.75
CA GLN A 119 -10.38 3.03 -8.32
C GLN A 119 -10.77 4.24 -9.17
N ILE A 120 -10.15 5.36 -8.82
CA ILE A 120 -10.25 6.60 -9.57
C ILE A 120 -9.27 6.51 -10.75
N ASP A 121 -9.77 6.73 -11.96
CA ASP A 121 -8.93 6.90 -13.14
C ASP A 121 -8.42 8.35 -13.18
N SER A 122 -7.28 8.57 -12.54
CA SER A 122 -6.72 9.90 -12.33
C SER A 122 -5.76 10.29 -13.45
N GLU A 123 -5.96 11.45 -14.06
CA GLU A 123 -4.98 12.07 -14.95
C GLU A 123 -3.71 12.50 -14.19
N ILE A 124 -3.86 12.97 -12.95
CA ILE A 124 -2.78 13.41 -12.07
C ILE A 124 -3.02 12.82 -10.68
N ALA A 125 -1.96 12.35 -10.04
CA ALA A 125 -1.98 11.92 -8.65
C ALA A 125 -0.73 12.36 -7.91
N GLY A 126 -0.78 12.35 -6.58
CA GLY A 126 0.32 12.86 -5.75
C GLY A 126 0.30 12.37 -4.31
N VAL A 127 1.35 12.73 -3.57
CA VAL A 127 1.49 12.54 -2.13
C VAL A 127 1.68 13.91 -1.50
N GLY A 128 0.91 14.20 -0.46
CA GLY A 128 1.01 15.43 0.32
C GLY A 128 1.55 15.15 1.72
N PHE A 129 2.42 16.01 2.21
CA PHE A 129 2.92 16.04 3.57
C PHE A 129 2.47 17.35 4.21
N SER A 130 1.72 17.26 5.32
CA SER A 130 1.25 18.41 6.09
C SER A 130 2.36 19.12 6.89
N LEU A 131 3.52 18.49 6.99
CA LEU A 131 4.79 19.04 7.47
C LEU A 131 5.82 18.79 6.39
N ASN A 132 6.58 19.81 6.00
CA ASN A 132 7.64 19.63 5.02
C ASN A 132 8.74 18.68 5.57
N PRO A 133 8.94 17.48 4.98
CA PRO A 133 9.89 16.50 5.51
C PRO A 133 11.36 16.88 5.28
N LEU A 134 11.65 17.91 4.49
CA LEU A 134 13.02 18.38 4.21
C LEU A 134 13.44 19.52 5.15
N THR A 135 12.52 20.43 5.45
CA THR A 135 12.78 21.62 6.29
C THR A 135 12.30 21.45 7.73
N HIS A 136 11.36 20.53 7.95
CA HIS A 136 10.65 20.31 9.22
C HIS A 136 9.85 21.55 9.68
N ASP A 137 9.53 22.44 8.75
CA ASP A 137 8.70 23.62 9.00
C ASP A 137 7.21 23.22 9.03
N HIS A 138 6.54 23.52 10.13
CA HIS A 138 5.11 23.23 10.35
C HIS A 138 4.19 24.18 9.57
N ASP A 139 4.72 25.31 9.09
CA ASP A 139 3.99 26.25 8.24
C ASP A 139 4.19 25.97 6.75
N GLU A 140 4.80 24.83 6.41
CA GLU A 140 5.03 24.39 5.04
C GLU A 140 4.38 23.04 4.75
N VAL A 141 3.49 23.05 3.76
CA VAL A 141 2.98 21.82 3.13
C VAL A 141 3.84 21.48 1.93
N ALA A 142 4.23 20.21 1.79
CA ALA A 142 4.93 19.70 0.62
C ALA A 142 4.02 18.75 -0.17
N ILE A 143 3.89 18.95 -1.48
CA ILE A 143 3.11 18.09 -2.37
C ILE A 143 4.02 17.64 -3.51
N GLU A 144 4.10 16.33 -3.74
CA GLU A 144 4.70 15.76 -4.95
C GLU A 144 3.58 15.16 -5.82
N ALA A 145 3.55 15.51 -7.11
CA ALA A 145 2.55 15.00 -8.04
C ALA A 145 3.22 14.52 -9.34
N ASN A 146 2.55 13.60 -10.04
CA ASN A 146 2.94 13.15 -11.37
C ASN A 146 1.69 12.79 -12.19
N TRP A 147 1.85 12.78 -13.50
CA TRP A 147 0.82 12.31 -14.42
C TRP A 147 0.58 10.80 -14.24
N GLY A 148 -0.68 10.39 -14.40
CA GLY A 148 -1.14 9.02 -14.28
C GLY A 148 -1.55 8.61 -12.85
N PRO A 149 -1.70 7.29 -12.60
CA PRO A 149 -2.25 6.78 -11.35
C PRO A 149 -1.27 6.99 -10.18
N GLY A 150 -1.79 7.20 -8.97
CA GLY A 150 -0.98 7.52 -7.77
C GLY A 150 0.12 6.53 -7.41
N THR A 151 0.08 5.29 -7.91
CA THR A 151 1.21 4.35 -7.74
C THR A 151 2.48 4.78 -8.47
N SER A 152 2.38 5.63 -9.49
CA SER A 152 3.54 6.21 -10.18
C SER A 152 4.38 7.08 -9.24
N VAL A 153 3.74 7.77 -8.30
CA VAL A 153 4.40 8.66 -7.33
C VAL A 153 5.01 7.85 -6.18
N VAL A 154 4.24 6.92 -5.60
CA VAL A 154 4.68 6.13 -4.43
C VAL A 154 5.85 5.20 -4.76
N LYS A 155 5.89 4.59 -5.96
CA LYS A 155 7.01 3.72 -6.38
C LYS A 155 8.32 4.48 -6.60
N VAL A 156 8.26 5.79 -6.83
CA VAL A 156 9.46 6.63 -6.94
C VAL A 156 10.08 6.88 -5.56
N TRP A 157 9.27 6.85 -4.49
CA TRP A 157 9.74 7.08 -3.12
C TRP A 157 10.50 5.88 -2.52
N SER A 158 10.10 4.64 -2.84
CA SER A 158 10.76 3.42 -2.31
C SER A 158 12.13 3.12 -2.93
N ARG A 159 12.50 3.80 -4.02
CA ARG A 159 13.83 3.74 -4.61
C ARG A 159 14.76 4.76 -3.94
N ARG A 160 15.49 4.35 -2.91
CA ARG A 160 16.83 4.91 -2.65
C ARG A 160 17.71 4.57 -3.86
N THR A 161 17.66 5.37 -4.92
CA THR A 161 18.55 5.20 -6.07
C THR A 161 19.52 6.37 -6.13
N THR A 162 20.76 6.03 -5.81
CA THR A 162 22.01 6.70 -6.15
C THR A 162 21.96 7.19 -7.61
N SER A 163 22.04 8.52 -7.78
CA SER A 163 22.48 9.29 -8.97
C SER A 163 22.25 8.74 -10.40
N SER A 164 21.44 9.46 -11.19
CA SER A 164 21.84 10.33 -12.33
C SER A 164 20.73 10.47 -13.38
N TRP A 165 20.67 11.65 -14.02
CA TRP A 165 19.52 12.28 -14.69
C TRP A 165 19.28 11.86 -16.15
N THR A 166 18.01 11.87 -16.59
CA THR A 166 17.56 12.58 -17.82
C THR A 166 16.03 12.78 -17.89
N ARG A 167 15.62 14.05 -17.75
CA ARG A 167 14.46 14.82 -18.29
C ARG A 167 13.08 14.15 -18.52
N SER A 168 12.05 14.83 -17.97
CA SER A 168 10.59 14.72 -18.20
C SER A 168 9.88 13.75 -17.24
N THR A 169 9.21 14.17 -16.15
CA THR A 169 8.10 15.15 -16.07
C THR A 169 8.03 15.84 -14.70
N GLU A 170 7.83 17.16 -14.73
CA GLU A 170 7.18 18.06 -13.75
C GLU A 170 7.00 17.58 -12.29
N ARG A 171 8.04 17.67 -11.45
CA ARG A 171 7.83 17.80 -10.00
C ARG A 171 7.42 19.23 -9.71
N LEU A 172 6.13 19.46 -9.47
CA LEU A 172 5.65 20.74 -8.95
C LEU A 172 5.81 20.75 -7.43
N TRP A 173 6.60 21.70 -6.92
CA TRP A 173 6.60 22.04 -5.51
C TRP A 173 5.65 23.22 -5.32
N MET A 174 4.54 23.01 -4.62
CA MET A 174 3.69 24.09 -4.15
C MET A 174 3.97 24.34 -2.67
N ARG A 175 4.42 25.55 -2.33
CA ARG A 175 4.61 26.01 -0.96
C ARG A 175 3.39 26.83 -0.57
N PHE A 176 2.60 26.33 0.37
CA PHE A 176 1.60 27.12 1.07
C PHE A 176 2.19 27.55 2.40
N ARG A 177 2.29 28.86 2.64
CA ARG A 177 2.56 29.40 3.97
C ARG A 177 1.26 29.88 4.58
N ARG A 178 1.07 29.63 5.86
CA ARG A 178 -0.01 30.25 6.62
C ARG A 178 0.31 31.74 6.77
N GLU A 179 -0.53 32.63 6.24
CA GLU A 179 -0.43 34.05 6.57
C GLU A 179 -0.96 34.25 8.00
N GLU A 180 -0.10 34.66 8.92
CA GLU A 180 -0.53 35.23 10.20
C GLU A 180 -0.90 36.71 9.98
N GLY A 181 -2.19 37.04 10.13
CA GLY A 181 -2.64 38.40 10.40
C GLY A 181 -3.21 39.18 9.22
N LEU A 182 -4.52 38.99 8.95
CA LEU A 182 -5.37 40.10 8.52
C LEU A 182 -5.49 41.05 9.71
N ALA A 183 -4.98 42.27 9.52
CA ALA A 183 -5.15 43.39 10.45
C ALA A 183 -6.63 43.55 10.80
N VAL A 184 -6.96 43.43 12.08
CA VAL A 184 -8.23 43.92 12.62
C VAL A 184 -8.02 45.42 12.85
N ALA A 185 -8.77 46.23 12.09
CA ALA A 185 -8.88 47.67 12.27
C ALA A 185 -9.57 48.02 13.60
#